data_AF-A0A968PBN6-F1
#
_entry.id   AF-A0A968PBN6-F1
#
_cell.length_a   1.000
_cell.length_b   1.000
_cell.length_c   1.000
_cell.angle_alpha   90.00
_cell.angle_beta   90.00
_cell.angle_gamma   90.00
#
_symmetry.space_group_name_H-M   'P 1'
#
loop_
_entity.id
_entity.type
_entity.pdbx_description
1 polymer ?
#
loop_
_entity_poly.entity_id
_entity_poly.type
_entity_poly.pdbx_seq_one_letter_code
_entity_poly.pdbx_strand_id
1 'polypeptide(L)'
;MKHAFEAGVEDHNPDLYKPQGFAPSLESPAMLDDQQVELYHQQGYLSIANLLDGFKVQQAIAALIDLIQGHNSDFNGLLYEAAARNPTVMNDLSGRYDLIRKVFNFVQFDERLQALASDPTLLSLVSRLMHGRTPKLFQDMPCSSHPRWT
;
A
#
# COMPACT_ATOMS: atom_id res chain seq x y z
N MET A 1 7.10 0.68 -24.18
CA MET A 1 6.20 0.76 -23.00
C MET A 1 5.54 2.13 -22.99
N LYS A 2 4.23 2.22 -22.76
CA LYS A 2 3.52 3.51 -22.64
C LYS A 2 3.51 3.91 -21.16
N HIS A 3 4.26 4.93 -20.78
CA HIS A 3 4.26 5.43 -19.41
C HIS A 3 3.01 6.28 -19.15
N ALA A 4 2.38 6.07 -17.98
CA ALA A 4 1.31 6.93 -17.49
C ALA A 4 1.90 8.01 -16.57
N PHE A 5 1.35 9.23 -16.62
CA PHE A 5 1.81 10.36 -15.83
C PHE A 5 0.65 11.02 -15.09
N GLU A 6 0.89 11.52 -13.88
CA GLU A 6 -0.10 12.30 -13.13
C GLU A 6 -0.49 13.60 -13.87
N ALA A 7 -1.67 14.13 -13.54
CA ALA A 7 -2.03 15.51 -13.80
C ALA A 7 -1.51 16.37 -12.64
N GLY A 8 -0.81 17.47 -12.92
CA GLY A 8 -0.26 18.33 -11.88
C GLY A 8 -1.35 18.88 -10.94
N VAL A 9 -1.06 18.90 -9.64
CA VAL A 9 -1.93 19.41 -8.57
C VAL A 9 -1.18 20.43 -7.73
N GLU A 10 -1.89 21.43 -7.22
CA GLU A 10 -1.32 22.41 -6.29
C GLU A 10 -1.03 21.77 -4.92
N ASP A 11 0.01 22.26 -4.26
CA ASP A 11 0.38 21.82 -2.92
C ASP A 11 -0.72 22.16 -1.91
N HIS A 12 -0.97 21.23 -0.97
CA HIS A 12 -1.89 21.46 0.13
C HIS A 12 -1.27 22.39 1.17
N ASN A 13 -2.10 23.10 1.94
CA ASN A 13 -1.63 23.93 3.03
C ASN A 13 -0.88 23.07 4.08
N PRO A 14 0.40 23.40 4.39
CA PRO A 14 1.24 22.58 5.27
C PRO A 14 0.76 22.55 6.73
N ASP A 15 -0.14 23.45 7.13
CA ASP A 15 -0.74 23.45 8.47
C ASP A 15 -1.90 22.46 8.62
N LEU A 16 -2.35 21.82 7.53
CA LEU A 16 -3.36 20.77 7.57
C LEU A 16 -2.77 19.47 8.12
N TYR A 17 -3.60 18.66 8.80
CA TYR A 17 -3.26 17.31 9.30
C TYR A 17 -2.17 17.23 10.38
N LYS A 18 -2.20 18.13 11.38
CA LYS A 18 -1.33 18.01 12.56
C LYS A 18 -1.65 16.70 13.33
N PRO A 19 -0.69 15.77 13.49
CA PRO A 19 -0.92 14.53 14.21
C PRO A 19 -1.32 14.82 15.66
N GLN A 20 -2.39 14.19 16.13
CA GLN A 20 -2.91 14.39 17.49
C GLN A 20 -2.45 13.29 18.47
N GLY A 21 -1.98 12.16 17.95
CA GLY A 21 -1.52 11.03 18.76
C GLY A 21 -1.55 9.71 17.99
N PHE A 22 -1.37 8.63 18.72
CA PHE A 22 -1.48 7.26 18.21
C PHE A 22 -2.83 6.67 18.55
N ALA A 23 -3.41 5.93 17.61
CA ALA A 23 -4.59 5.12 17.88
C ALA A 23 -4.23 3.95 18.82
N PRO A 24 -5.08 3.65 19.82
CA PRO A 24 -4.98 2.39 20.57
C PRO A 24 -4.98 1.21 19.60
N SER A 25 -4.09 0.24 19.84
CA SER A 25 -3.89 -0.91 18.96
C SER A 25 -4.02 -2.21 19.73
N LEU A 26 -4.64 -3.21 19.12
CA LEU A 26 -4.57 -4.59 19.61
C LEU A 26 -3.14 -5.10 19.44
N GLU A 27 -2.62 -5.86 20.41
CA GLU A 27 -1.23 -6.35 20.34
C GLU A 27 -1.05 -7.45 19.29
N SER A 28 -2.14 -8.14 18.94
CA SER A 28 -2.15 -9.20 17.95
C SER A 28 -3.55 -9.41 17.35
N PRO A 29 -3.67 -10.03 16.16
CA PRO A 29 -4.96 -10.38 15.59
C PRO A 29 -5.79 -11.36 16.45
N ALA A 30 -5.15 -12.12 17.34
CA ALA A 30 -5.82 -13.06 18.23
C ALA A 30 -6.69 -12.38 19.30
N MET A 31 -6.45 -11.09 19.58
CA MET A 31 -7.24 -10.31 20.53
C MET A 31 -8.53 -9.76 19.94
N LEU A 32 -8.84 -10.00 18.66
CA LEU A 32 -10.09 -9.53 18.09
C LEU A 32 -11.28 -10.30 18.67
N ASP A 33 -12.13 -9.61 19.42
CA ASP A 33 -13.43 -10.08 19.89
C ASP A 33 -14.58 -9.18 19.38
N ASP A 34 -15.81 -9.45 19.81
CA ASP A 34 -17.00 -8.74 19.36
C ASP A 34 -17.00 -7.27 19.81
N GLN A 35 -16.36 -6.94 20.93
CA GLN A 35 -16.21 -5.55 21.40
C GLN A 35 -15.34 -4.74 20.44
N GLN A 36 -14.24 -5.32 19.91
CA GLN A 36 -13.40 -4.62 18.94
C GLN A 36 -14.05 -4.53 17.55
N VAL A 37 -14.87 -5.51 17.18
CA VAL A 37 -15.68 -5.41 15.96
C VAL A 37 -16.68 -4.25 16.09
N GLU A 38 -17.35 -4.13 17.23
CA GLU A 38 -18.26 -3.01 17.48
C GLU A 38 -17.51 -1.66 17.49
N LEU A 39 -16.32 -1.60 18.11
CA LEU A 39 -15.45 -0.42 18.07
C LEU A 39 -15.11 0.00 16.64
N TYR A 40 -14.77 -0.96 15.77
CA TYR A 40 -14.52 -0.70 14.35
C TYR A 40 -15.73 -0.06 13.67
N HIS A 41 -16.94 -0.56 13.93
CA HIS A 41 -18.16 0.00 13.35
C HIS A 41 -18.51 1.38 13.91
N GLN A 42 -18.17 1.66 15.17
CA GLN A 42 -18.41 2.96 15.80
C GLN A 42 -17.38 4.02 15.37
N GLN A 43 -16.10 3.65 15.25
CA GLN A 43 -15.00 4.59 14.98
C GLN A 43 -14.62 4.67 13.50
N GLY A 44 -15.00 3.66 12.70
CA GLY A 44 -14.62 3.54 11.29
C GLY A 44 -13.19 3.02 11.07
N TYR A 45 -12.46 2.65 12.12
CA TYR A 45 -11.11 2.08 12.03
C TYR A 45 -10.80 1.14 13.20
N LEU A 46 -9.80 0.29 13.02
CA LEU A 46 -9.23 -0.57 14.05
C LEU A 46 -7.74 -0.76 13.78
N SER A 47 -6.89 -0.56 14.79
CA SER A 47 -5.45 -0.77 14.67
C SER A 47 -5.04 -2.09 15.33
N ILE A 48 -4.21 -2.87 14.64
CA ILE A 48 -3.79 -4.21 15.05
C ILE A 48 -2.30 -4.36 14.78
N ALA A 49 -1.52 -4.49 15.85
CA ALA A 49 -0.09 -4.76 15.79
C ALA A 49 0.16 -6.22 15.41
N ASN A 50 1.36 -6.50 14.87
CA ASN A 50 1.85 -7.85 14.60
C ASN A 50 0.92 -8.71 13.71
N LEU A 51 0.08 -8.08 12.89
CA LEU A 51 -0.71 -8.79 11.88
C LEU A 51 0.19 -9.42 10.82
N LEU A 52 1.24 -8.70 10.44
CA LEU A 52 2.30 -9.16 9.55
C LEU A 52 3.60 -9.27 10.34
N ASP A 53 4.30 -10.39 10.21
CA ASP A 53 5.64 -10.53 10.75
C ASP A 53 6.67 -9.78 9.88
N GLY A 54 7.86 -9.52 10.46
CA GLY A 54 8.92 -8.77 9.78
C GLY A 54 9.40 -9.44 8.48
N PHE A 55 9.32 -10.77 8.39
CA PHE A 55 9.72 -11.50 7.19
C PHE A 55 8.73 -11.25 6.04
N LYS A 56 7.42 -11.37 6.28
CA LYS A 56 6.37 -11.06 5.31
C LYS A 56 6.47 -9.61 4.82
N VAL A 57 6.73 -8.67 5.73
CA VAL A 57 6.92 -7.25 5.37
C VAL A 57 8.12 -7.08 4.44
N GLN A 58 9.27 -7.68 4.76
CA GLN A 58 10.46 -7.60 3.91
C GLN A 58 10.25 -8.26 2.54
N GLN A 59 9.56 -9.40 2.48
CA GLN A 59 9.22 -10.07 1.22
C GLN A 59 8.31 -9.21 0.35
N ALA A 60 7.32 -8.53 0.93
CA ALA A 60 6.44 -7.63 0.20
C ALA A 60 7.17 -6.40 -0.37
N ILE A 61 8.10 -5.83 0.42
CA ILE A 61 8.95 -4.71 -0.03
C ILE A 61 9.84 -5.17 -1.20
N ALA A 62 10.50 -6.32 -1.07
CA ALA A 62 11.35 -6.86 -2.12
C ALA A 62 10.56 -7.11 -3.42
N ALA A 63 9.35 -7.68 -3.30
CA ALA A 63 8.46 -7.89 -4.43
C ALA A 63 8.05 -6.60 -5.14
N LEU A 64 7.70 -5.56 -4.39
CA LEU A 64 7.41 -4.25 -4.97
C LEU A 64 8.61 -3.66 -5.71
N ILE A 65 9.82 -3.79 -5.14
CA ILE A 65 11.06 -3.33 -5.77
C ILE A 65 11.31 -4.09 -7.09
N ASP A 66 11.16 -5.42 -7.10
CA ASP A 66 11.32 -6.24 -8.31
C ASP A 66 10.36 -5.80 -9.43
N LEU A 67 9.09 -5.54 -9.08
CA LEU A 67 8.09 -5.04 -10.02
C LEU A 67 8.45 -3.66 -10.56
N ILE A 68 8.92 -2.74 -9.70
CA ILE A 68 9.36 -1.40 -10.11
C ILE A 68 10.59 -1.46 -11.03
N GLN A 69 11.53 -2.37 -10.76
CA GLN A 69 12.72 -2.60 -11.58
C GLN A 69 12.40 -3.25 -12.94
N GLY A 70 11.16 -3.74 -13.11
CA GLY A 70 10.70 -4.35 -14.36
C GLY A 70 11.09 -5.83 -14.47
N HIS A 71 11.33 -6.52 -13.36
CA HIS A 71 11.59 -7.96 -13.35
C HIS A 71 10.37 -8.79 -13.78
N ASN A 72 9.17 -8.19 -13.79
CA ASN A 72 7.99 -8.72 -14.46
C ASN A 72 7.60 -7.78 -15.62
N SER A 73 7.73 -8.25 -16.86
CA SER A 73 7.45 -7.45 -18.06
C SER A 73 5.97 -7.15 -18.28
N ASP A 74 5.09 -7.94 -17.67
CA ASP A 74 3.64 -7.81 -17.81
C ASP A 74 3.07 -6.77 -16.85
N PHE A 75 3.85 -6.38 -15.83
CA PHE A 75 3.46 -5.34 -14.88
C PHE A 75 3.54 -3.95 -15.51
N ASN A 76 2.43 -3.22 -15.44
CA ASN A 76 2.30 -1.86 -15.98
C ASN A 76 1.66 -0.87 -14.99
N GLY A 77 1.56 -1.24 -13.72
CA GLY A 77 0.90 -0.47 -12.66
C GLY A 77 1.71 0.70 -12.12
N LEU A 78 2.58 1.31 -12.93
CA LEU A 78 3.40 2.45 -12.55
C LEU A 78 2.81 3.75 -13.10
N LEU A 79 2.52 4.69 -12.20
CA LEU A 79 2.19 6.08 -12.54
C LEU A 79 3.36 6.96 -12.14
N TYR A 80 3.88 7.73 -13.10
CA TYR A 80 4.99 8.64 -12.88
C TYR A 80 4.50 10.05 -12.54
N GLU A 81 5.35 10.79 -11.83
CA GLU A 81 5.21 12.23 -11.58
C GLU A 81 5.10 13.02 -12.89
N ALA A 82 4.37 14.14 -12.89
CA ALA A 82 4.24 14.98 -14.08
C ALA A 82 5.59 15.49 -14.60
N ALA A 83 6.54 15.76 -13.70
CA ALA A 83 7.90 16.21 -14.02
C ALA A 83 8.72 15.17 -14.80
N ALA A 84 8.41 13.87 -14.63
CA ALA A 84 9.09 12.77 -15.31
C ALA A 84 8.79 12.70 -16.81
N ARG A 85 7.86 13.52 -17.32
CA ARG A 85 7.64 13.68 -18.77
C ARG A 85 8.85 14.26 -19.48
N ASN A 86 9.73 14.96 -18.77
CA ASN A 86 10.99 15.46 -19.32
C ASN A 86 11.98 14.28 -19.51
N PRO A 87 12.41 13.96 -20.74
CA PRO A 87 13.32 12.83 -20.99
C PRO A 87 14.65 12.92 -20.24
N THR A 88 15.15 14.13 -19.98
CA THR A 88 16.39 14.33 -19.23
C THR A 88 16.24 13.89 -17.77
N VAL A 89 15.04 14.07 -17.19
CA VAL A 89 14.71 13.65 -15.82
C VAL A 89 14.55 12.12 -15.79
N MET A 90 13.87 11.54 -16.78
CA MET A 90 13.62 10.10 -16.86
C MET A 90 14.90 9.25 -17.03
N ASN A 91 15.92 9.81 -17.70
CA ASN A 91 17.18 9.09 -17.97
C ASN A 91 18.15 9.06 -16.77
N ASP A 92 17.86 9.81 -15.71
CA ASP A 92 18.62 9.71 -14.45
C ASP A 92 18.16 8.45 -13.68
N LEU A 93 18.88 7.35 -13.91
CA LEU A 93 18.60 6.05 -13.30
C LEU A 93 18.66 6.07 -11.77
N SER A 94 19.44 6.98 -11.18
CA SER A 94 19.56 7.10 -9.72
C SER A 94 18.29 7.64 -9.06
N GLY A 95 17.51 8.45 -9.80
CA GLY A 95 16.27 9.06 -9.33
C GLY A 95 15.00 8.35 -9.79
N ARG A 96 15.07 7.18 -10.45
CA ARG A 96 13.90 6.55 -11.08
C ARG A 96 12.76 6.25 -10.10
N TYR A 97 13.09 5.90 -8.85
CA TYR A 97 12.09 5.68 -7.79
C TYR A 97 11.38 6.98 -7.39
N ASP A 98 12.11 8.10 -7.34
CA ASP A 98 11.57 9.43 -7.02
C ASP A 98 10.63 9.96 -8.10
N LEU A 99 10.65 9.37 -9.29
CA LEU A 99 9.74 9.71 -10.37
C LEU A 99 8.43 8.93 -10.31
N ILE A 100 8.29 7.95 -9.42
CA ILE A 100 7.09 7.11 -9.31
C ILE A 100 6.13 7.73 -8.30
N ARG A 101 5.03 8.26 -8.82
CA ARG A 101 3.93 8.85 -8.04
C ARG A 101 3.06 7.78 -7.40
N LYS A 102 2.70 6.73 -8.15
CA LYS A 102 1.89 5.60 -7.65
C LYS A 102 2.35 4.28 -8.23
N VAL A 103 2.22 3.25 -7.41
CA VAL A 103 2.26 1.84 -7.81
C VAL A 103 0.88 1.27 -7.49
N PHE A 104 0.25 0.52 -8.40
CA PHE A 104 -1.10 0.00 -8.17
C PHE A 104 -1.35 -1.30 -8.96
N ASN A 105 -2.33 -2.10 -8.53
CA ASN A 105 -2.72 -3.36 -9.17
C ASN A 105 -1.54 -4.32 -9.39
N PHE A 106 -0.63 -4.40 -8.41
CA PHE A 106 0.61 -5.17 -8.46
C PHE A 106 0.46 -6.59 -7.89
N VAL A 107 -0.53 -6.85 -7.03
CA VAL A 107 -0.65 -8.14 -6.31
C VAL A 107 -0.63 -9.33 -7.27
N GLN A 108 -1.36 -9.26 -8.39
CA GLN A 108 -1.44 -10.37 -9.35
C GLN A 108 -0.13 -10.67 -10.11
N PHE A 109 0.90 -9.83 -9.97
CA PHE A 109 2.16 -9.94 -10.71
C PHE A 109 3.32 -10.53 -9.89
N ASP A 110 3.12 -10.84 -8.60
CA ASP A 110 4.14 -11.48 -7.76
C ASP A 110 3.52 -12.44 -6.74
N GLU A 111 4.02 -13.67 -6.67
CA GLU A 111 3.48 -14.71 -5.78
C GLU A 111 3.58 -14.35 -4.29
N ARG A 112 4.61 -13.61 -3.87
CA ARG A 112 4.78 -13.17 -2.47
C ARG A 112 3.67 -12.19 -2.09
N LEU A 113 3.30 -11.31 -3.02
CA LEU A 113 2.22 -10.33 -2.83
C LEU A 113 0.84 -11.01 -2.88
N GLN A 114 0.65 -12.00 -3.75
CA GLN A 114 -0.56 -12.83 -3.75
C GLN A 114 -0.73 -13.57 -2.43
N ALA A 115 0.32 -14.23 -1.95
CA ALA A 115 0.29 -14.97 -0.68
C ALA A 115 -0.10 -14.07 0.49
N LEU A 116 0.40 -12.82 0.52
CA LEU A 116 0.03 -11.82 1.51
C LEU A 116 -1.44 -11.39 1.40
N ALA A 117 -1.91 -11.09 0.19
CA ALA A 117 -3.29 -10.68 -0.06
C ALA A 117 -4.30 -11.79 0.23
N SER A 118 -3.88 -13.06 0.11
CA SER A 118 -4.67 -14.24 0.42
C SER A 118 -4.42 -14.82 1.82
N ASP A 119 -3.69 -14.11 2.70
CA ASP A 119 -3.36 -14.62 4.03
C ASP A 119 -4.65 -14.98 4.80
N PRO A 120 -4.81 -16.24 5.27
CA PRO A 120 -6.04 -16.68 5.92
C PRO A 120 -6.37 -15.90 7.20
N THR A 121 -5.35 -15.44 7.93
CA THR A 121 -5.54 -14.63 9.15
C THR A 121 -6.12 -13.27 8.78
N LEU A 122 -5.53 -12.62 7.76
CA LEU A 122 -6.04 -11.35 7.24
C LEU A 122 -7.48 -11.48 6.72
N LEU A 123 -7.75 -12.48 5.89
CA LEU A 123 -9.08 -12.68 5.31
C LEU A 123 -10.13 -13.02 6.36
N SER A 124 -9.79 -13.84 7.36
CA SER A 124 -10.67 -14.15 8.49
C SER A 124 -11.01 -12.90 9.30
N LEU A 125 -9.99 -12.06 9.56
CA LEU A 125 -10.13 -10.80 10.28
C LEU A 125 -11.07 -9.83 9.53
N VAL A 126 -10.79 -9.58 8.25
CA VAL A 126 -11.62 -8.70 7.41
C VAL A 126 -13.04 -9.25 7.26
N SER A 127 -13.20 -10.57 7.12
CA SER A 127 -14.52 -11.21 7.09
C SER A 127 -15.33 -10.91 8.35
N ARG A 128 -14.72 -10.99 9.54
CA ARG A 128 -15.39 -10.64 10.81
C ARG A 128 -15.84 -9.18 10.84
N LEU A 129 -14.98 -8.25 10.41
CA LEU A 129 -15.33 -6.82 10.30
C LEU A 129 -16.44 -6.56 9.25
N MET A 130 -16.65 -7.48 8.32
CA MET A 130 -17.69 -7.41 7.29
C MET A 130 -18.96 -8.21 7.64
N HIS A 131 -19.15 -8.58 8.90
CA HIS A 131 -20.25 -9.45 9.37
C HIS A 131 -20.26 -10.83 8.70
N GLY A 132 -19.08 -11.45 8.57
CA GLY A 132 -18.90 -12.80 8.01
C GLY A 132 -18.94 -12.90 6.48
N ARG A 133 -18.96 -11.76 5.77
CA ARG A 133 -18.95 -11.74 4.30
C ARG A 133 -17.56 -12.01 3.75
N THR A 134 -17.49 -12.66 2.59
CA THR A 134 -16.24 -12.95 1.89
C THR A 134 -15.58 -11.66 1.38
N PRO A 135 -14.37 -11.30 1.86
CA PRO A 135 -13.63 -10.17 1.33
C PRO A 135 -13.20 -10.42 -0.12
N LYS A 136 -13.17 -9.36 -0.93
CA LYS A 136 -12.56 -9.37 -2.26
C LYS A 136 -11.59 -8.21 -2.37
N LEU A 137 -10.39 -8.47 -2.86
CA LEU A 137 -9.42 -7.42 -3.14
C LEU A 137 -9.97 -6.56 -4.28
N PHE A 138 -10.33 -5.32 -3.97
CA PHE A 138 -10.81 -4.35 -4.96
C PHE A 138 -9.64 -3.59 -5.60
N GLN A 139 -8.67 -3.20 -4.78
CA GLN A 139 -7.49 -2.44 -5.19
C GLN A 139 -6.34 -2.66 -4.22
N ASP A 140 -5.12 -2.67 -4.75
CA ASP A 140 -3.86 -2.63 -4.01
C ASP A 140 -3.00 -1.47 -4.50
N MET A 141 -2.46 -0.71 -3.54
CA MET A 141 -1.64 0.49 -3.78
C MET A 141 -0.79 0.75 -2.53
N PRO A 142 0.56 0.72 -2.58
CA PRO A 142 1.36 1.28 -1.50
C PRO A 142 1.09 2.79 -1.39
N CYS A 143 0.91 3.27 -0.17
CA CYS A 143 0.81 4.68 0.13
C CYS A 143 2.16 5.14 0.68
N SER A 144 2.89 5.98 -0.06
CA SER A 144 4.07 6.67 0.45
C SER A 144 3.65 8.06 0.92
N SER A 145 3.98 8.41 2.17
CA SER A 145 3.79 9.77 2.70
C SER A 145 4.86 10.74 2.18
N HIS A 146 5.97 10.21 1.66
CA HIS A 146 7.00 11.02 1.05
C HIS A 146 6.73 11.27 -0.43
N PRO A 147 7.03 12.49 -0.92
CA PRO A 147 7.12 12.76 -2.35
C PRO A 147 8.29 12.04 -3.03
N ARG A 148 9.17 11.33 -2.29
CA ARG A 148 10.43 10.73 -2.77
C ARG A 148 10.76 9.45 -1.99
N TRP A 149 11.20 8.40 -2.68
CA TRP A 149 11.56 7.11 -2.10
C TRP A 149 13.05 7.13 -1.73
N THR A 150 13.40 7.89 -0.70
CA THR A 150 14.79 8.02 -0.18
C THR A 150 14.87 7.71 1.30
#